data_AF-S8C3L1-F1
#
_entry.id   AF-S8C3L1-F1
#
_cell.length_a   1.000
_cell.length_b   1.000
_cell.length_c   1.000
_cell.angle_alpha   90.00
_cell.angle_beta   90.00
_cell.angle_gamma   90.00
#
_symmetry.space_group_name_H-M   'P 1'
#
loop_
_entity.id
_entity.type
_entity.pdbx_description
1 polymer ?
#
loop_
_entity_poly.entity_id
_entity_poly.type
_entity_poly.pdbx_seq_one_letter_code
_entity_poly.pdbx_strand_id
1 'polypeptide(L)'
;KKRKRTSEGGSEQQREVVHVRAKRGQATDSHSLAERLRREKINEKLRCLQDLVPGCYKTMRMAGMLDVIINYVRSLQNQIDFLSMKLSAASLFYDFNSSEAEAMEAL
;
A
#
# COMPACT_ATOMS: atom_id res chain seq x y z
N LYS A 1 -27.11 -23.33 -10.03
CA LYS A 1 -26.88 -23.95 -8.68
C LYS A 1 -26.73 -22.83 -7.64
N LYS A 2 -27.83 -22.29 -7.10
CA LYS A 2 -27.80 -21.25 -6.05
C LYS A 2 -28.32 -21.87 -4.74
N ARG A 3 -27.49 -21.85 -3.69
CA ARG A 3 -27.75 -22.52 -2.41
C ARG A 3 -28.81 -21.74 -1.61
N LYS A 4 -29.92 -22.40 -1.30
CA LYS A 4 -30.97 -21.97 -0.37
C LYS A 4 -30.47 -22.19 1.06
N ARG A 5 -30.30 -21.12 1.84
CA ARG A 5 -30.07 -21.24 3.29
C ARG A 5 -31.43 -21.32 3.96
N THR A 6 -31.70 -22.45 4.61
CA THR A 6 -32.82 -22.65 5.53
C THR A 6 -32.38 -22.14 6.91
N SER A 7 -33.13 -21.21 7.48
CA SER A 7 -33.03 -20.86 8.90
C SER A 7 -34.40 -21.14 9.53
N GLU A 8 -34.45 -22.19 10.34
CA GLU A 8 -35.59 -22.53 11.19
C GLU A 8 -35.50 -21.78 12.52
N GLY A 9 -36.66 -21.38 13.05
CA GLY A 9 -36.87 -21.09 14.47
C GLY A 9 -37.05 -19.62 14.84
N GLY A 10 -38.27 -19.25 15.24
CA GLY A 10 -38.56 -18.00 15.96
C GLY A 10 -39.91 -17.38 15.58
N SER A 11 -40.97 -17.73 16.30
CA SER A 11 -42.30 -17.14 16.21
C SER A 11 -42.28 -15.66 16.62
N GLU A 12 -42.46 -14.74 15.69
CA GLU A 12 -42.81 -13.35 16.01
C GLU A 12 -43.67 -12.75 14.90
N GLN A 13 -44.72 -12.06 15.34
CA GLN A 13 -45.82 -11.46 14.60
C GLN A 13 -45.44 -10.98 13.20
N GLN A 14 -46.23 -11.40 12.20
CA GLN A 14 -46.20 -10.89 10.83
C GLN A 14 -46.48 -9.38 10.81
N ARG A 15 -45.47 -8.57 11.13
CA ARG A 15 -45.42 -7.18 10.68
C ARG A 15 -45.07 -7.27 9.21
N GLU A 16 -45.93 -6.75 8.36
CA GLU A 16 -45.72 -6.64 6.93
C GLU A 16 -44.37 -5.95 6.69
N VAL A 17 -43.31 -6.75 6.44
CA VAL A 17 -41.96 -6.22 6.24
C VAL A 17 -41.93 -5.64 4.84
N VAL A 18 -42.31 -4.37 4.72
CA VAL A 18 -42.11 -3.61 3.50
C VAL A 18 -40.60 -3.53 3.29
N HIS A 19 -40.07 -4.36 2.38
CA HIS A 19 -38.68 -4.30 1.97
C HIS A 19 -38.45 -3.04 1.13
N VAL A 20 -38.37 -1.89 1.79
CA VAL A 20 -37.90 -0.66 1.18
C VAL A 20 -36.38 -0.79 0.99
N ARG A 21 -35.91 -0.54 -0.23
CA ARG A 21 -34.48 -0.43 -0.51
C ARG A 21 -33.87 0.58 0.46
N ALA A 22 -32.90 0.15 1.27
CA ALA A 22 -32.14 1.05 2.12
C ALA A 22 -31.53 2.18 1.27
N LYS A 23 -31.63 3.43 1.72
CA LYS A 23 -31.03 4.57 1.01
C LYS A 23 -29.52 4.35 0.88
N ARG A 24 -28.88 4.95 -0.14
CA ARG A 24 -27.43 4.83 -0.35
C ARG A 24 -26.69 5.20 0.94
N GLY A 25 -25.91 4.26 1.49
CA GLY A 25 -25.19 4.44 2.76
C GLY A 25 -25.90 3.94 4.02
N GLN A 26 -27.18 3.55 3.95
CA GLN A 26 -27.98 3.10 5.10
C GLN A 26 -28.08 1.57 5.25
N ALA A 27 -27.22 0.81 4.58
CA ALA A 27 -27.12 -0.61 4.88
C ALA A 27 -26.64 -0.77 6.34
N THR A 28 -27.50 -1.32 7.19
CA THR A 28 -27.26 -1.55 8.62
C THR A 28 -26.87 -3.00 8.94
N ASP A 29 -26.81 -3.88 7.93
CA ASP A 29 -26.36 -5.24 8.15
C ASP A 29 -24.86 -5.28 8.48
N SER A 30 -24.49 -6.20 9.37
CA SER A 30 -23.13 -6.31 9.90
C SER A 30 -22.08 -6.55 8.80
N HIS A 31 -22.44 -7.29 7.75
CA HIS A 31 -21.56 -7.58 6.63
C HIS A 31 -21.27 -6.32 5.80
N SER A 32 -22.28 -5.53 5.45
CA SER A 32 -22.10 -4.26 4.73
C SER A 32 -21.29 -3.24 5.53
N LEU A 33 -21.48 -3.19 6.86
CA LEU A 33 -20.70 -2.30 7.73
C LEU A 33 -19.22 -2.71 7.75
N ALA A 34 -18.94 -4.00 7.92
CA ALA A 34 -17.57 -4.52 7.91
C ALA A 34 -16.85 -4.26 6.57
N GLU A 35 -17.55 -4.44 5.45
CA GLU A 35 -17.02 -4.16 4.12
C GLU A 35 -16.74 -2.66 3.90
N ARG A 36 -17.60 -1.78 4.42
CA ARG A 36 -17.35 -0.32 4.38
C ARG A 36 -16.05 0.04 5.09
N LEU A 37 -15.86 -0.45 6.32
CA LEU A 37 -14.64 -0.21 7.10
C LEU A 37 -13.40 -0.75 6.38
N ARG A 38 -13.50 -1.91 5.71
CA ARG A 38 -12.40 -2.43 4.88
C ARG A 38 -12.03 -1.49 3.74
N ARG A 39 -13.03 -0.95 3.03
CA ARG A 39 -12.80 0.01 1.93
C ARG A 39 -12.23 1.33 2.41
N GLU A 40 -12.69 1.84 3.55
CA GLU A 40 -12.16 3.05 4.16
C GLU A 40 -10.68 2.89 4.51
N LYS A 41 -10.32 1.78 5.16
CA LYS A 41 -8.92 1.46 5.49
C LYS A 41 -8.03 1.35 4.23
N ILE A 42 -8.55 0.77 3.15
CA ILE A 42 -7.82 0.72 1.87
C ILE A 42 -7.63 2.13 1.31
N ASN A 43 -8.69 2.95 1.31
CA ASN A 43 -8.64 4.32 0.79
C ASN A 43 -7.72 5.25 1.61
N GLU A 44 -7.62 5.04 2.92
CA GLU A 44 -6.64 5.72 3.77
C GLU A 44 -5.22 5.39 3.34
N LYS A 45 -4.90 4.10 3.20
CA LYS A 45 -3.57 3.68 2.73
C LYS A 45 -3.25 4.22 1.34
N LEU A 46 -4.23 4.25 0.42
CA LEU A 46 -4.04 4.82 -0.90
C LEU A 46 -3.75 6.33 -0.84
N ARG A 47 -4.43 7.08 0.03
CA ARG A 47 -4.14 8.52 0.24
C ARG A 47 -2.75 8.74 0.81
N CYS A 48 -2.35 7.97 1.82
CA CYS A 48 -0.97 8.05 2.34
C CYS A 48 0.08 7.77 1.25
N LEU A 49 -0.16 6.80 0.38
CA LEU A 49 0.74 6.54 -0.76
C LEU A 49 0.76 7.73 -1.74
N GLN A 50 -0.39 8.36 -2.02
CA GLN A 50 -0.45 9.54 -2.89
C GLN A 50 0.41 10.69 -2.36
N ASP A 51 0.39 10.93 -1.04
CA ASP A 51 1.11 12.04 -0.42
C ASP A 51 2.63 11.81 -0.39
N LEU A 52 3.08 10.56 -0.41
CA LEU A 52 4.50 10.19 -0.36
C LEU A 52 5.17 10.13 -1.73
N VAL A 53 4.40 9.86 -2.79
CA VAL A 53 4.95 9.58 -4.12
C VAL A 53 4.92 10.82 -5.02
N PRO A 54 6.08 11.31 -5.49
CA PRO A 54 6.14 12.40 -6.45
C PRO A 54 5.36 12.08 -7.74
N GLY A 55 4.68 13.08 -8.29
CA GLY A 55 3.90 12.92 -9.52
C GLY A 55 2.58 12.16 -9.36
N CYS A 56 2.17 11.87 -8.13
CA CYS A 56 0.89 11.25 -7.84
C CYS A 56 -0.21 12.29 -7.58
N TYR A 57 -1.18 12.40 -8.49
CA TYR A 57 -2.28 13.37 -8.39
C TYR A 57 -3.55 12.79 -7.75
N LYS A 58 -4.28 13.61 -6.98
CA LYS A 58 -5.53 13.22 -6.31
C LYS A 58 -6.64 12.73 -7.25
N THR A 59 -6.66 13.23 -8.49
CA THR A 59 -7.66 12.89 -9.51
C THR A 59 -7.27 11.69 -10.37
N MET A 60 -6.08 11.12 -10.16
CA MET A 60 -5.57 10.02 -10.98
C MET A 60 -6.35 8.72 -10.72
N ARG A 61 -6.56 7.93 -11.78
CA ARG A 61 -7.16 6.60 -11.65
C ARG A 61 -6.24 5.68 -10.84
N MET A 62 -6.85 4.82 -10.02
CA MET A 62 -6.13 3.93 -9.10
C MET A 62 -5.10 3.02 -9.80
N ALA A 63 -5.40 2.53 -11.01
CA ALA A 63 -4.45 1.71 -11.77
C ALA A 63 -3.15 2.50 -12.09
N GLY A 64 -3.28 3.64 -12.76
CA GLY A 64 -2.12 4.49 -13.09
C GLY A 64 -1.38 5.00 -11.85
N MET A 65 -2.11 5.25 -10.76
CA MET A 65 -1.50 5.59 -9.47
C MET A 65 -0.57 4.48 -8.96
N LEU A 66 -1.03 3.24 -9.00
CA LEU A 66 -0.23 2.10 -8.57
C LEU A 66 0.99 1.90 -9.47
N ASP A 67 0.87 2.15 -10.77
CA ASP A 67 2.00 2.10 -11.70
C ASP A 67 3.08 3.15 -11.35
N VAL A 68 2.67 4.40 -11.08
CA VAL A 68 3.60 5.47 -10.64
C VAL A 68 4.28 5.09 -9.33
N ILE A 69 3.53 4.56 -8.36
CA ILE A 69 4.07 4.12 -7.06
C ILE A 69 5.12 3.02 -7.26
N ILE A 70 4.84 2.01 -8.08
CA ILE A 70 5.78 0.91 -8.36
C ILE A 70 7.07 1.46 -8.98
N ASN A 71 6.95 2.39 -9.93
CA ASN A 71 8.11 3.01 -10.56
C ASN A 71 8.93 3.84 -9.57
N TYR A 72 8.29 4.56 -8.65
CA TYR A 72 8.99 5.30 -7.62
C TYR A 72 9.76 4.39 -6.66
N VAL A 73 9.16 3.28 -6.22
CA VAL A 73 9.86 2.28 -5.38
C VAL A 73 11.09 1.72 -6.10
N ARG A 74 10.97 1.35 -7.38
CA ARG A 74 12.10 0.87 -8.18
C ARG A 74 13.20 1.92 -8.33
N SER A 75 12.82 3.18 -8.54
CA SER A 75 13.78 4.29 -8.62
C SER A 75 14.55 4.46 -7.30
N LEU A 76 13.87 4.37 -6.16
CA LEU A 76 14.53 4.44 -4.84
C LEU A 76 15.49 3.26 -4.62
N GLN A 77 15.09 2.04 -4.99
CA GLN A 77 15.97 0.87 -4.93
C GLN A 77 17.24 1.08 -5.76
N ASN A 78 17.09 1.53 -7.01
CA ASN A 78 18.24 1.82 -7.88
C ASN A 78 19.16 2.91 -7.30
N GLN A 79 18.59 3.94 -6.68
CA GLN A 79 19.37 4.99 -6.01
C GLN A 79 20.20 4.43 -4.84
N ILE A 80 19.61 3.55 -4.03
CA ILE A 80 20.30 2.90 -2.91
C ILE A 80 21.45 2.01 -3.44
N ASP A 81 21.20 1.22 -4.47
CA ASP A 81 22.22 0.33 -5.06
C ASP A 81 23.39 1.13 -5.63
N PHE A 82 23.09 2.22 -6.35
CA PHE A 82 24.10 3.11 -6.90
C PHE A 82 24.95 3.79 -5.81
N LEU A 83 24.31 4.30 -4.75
CA LEU A 83 25.02 4.92 -3.63
C LEU A 83 25.87 3.90 -2.87
N SER A 84 25.36 2.68 -2.68
CA SER A 84 26.10 1.59 -2.05
C SER A 84 27.33 1.21 -2.87
N MET A 85 27.21 1.11 -4.18
CA MET A 85 28.35 0.85 -5.08
C MET A 85 29.38 1.99 -5.01
N LYS A 86 28.93 3.26 -5.02
CA LYS A 86 29.83 4.41 -4.86
C LYS A 86 30.57 4.39 -3.53
N LEU A 87 29.88 4.04 -2.44
CA LEU A 87 30.48 3.97 -1.12
C LEU A 87 31.52 2.86 -1.05
N SER A 88 31.24 1.67 -1.60
CA SER A 88 32.21 0.58 -1.69
C SER A 88 33.44 0.95 -2.52
N ALA A 89 33.24 1.60 -3.67
CA ALA A 89 34.34 2.07 -4.51
C ALA A 89 35.20 3.12 -3.80
N ALA A 90 34.56 4.07 -3.09
CA ALA A 90 35.26 5.04 -2.26
C ALA A 90 36.03 4.37 -1.12
N SER A 91 35.41 3.41 -0.43
CA SER A 91 36.05 2.65 0.65
C SER A 91 37.28 1.89 0.15
N LEU A 92 37.19 1.23 -1.00
CA LEU A 92 38.32 0.52 -1.63
C LEU A 92 39.43 1.49 -2.03
N PHE A 93 39.07 2.68 -2.51
CA PHE A 93 40.05 3.73 -2.82
C PHE A 93 40.79 4.19 -1.56
N TYR A 94 40.08 4.43 -0.45
CA TYR A 94 40.73 4.80 0.82
C TYR A 94 41.61 3.67 1.38
N ASP A 95 41.19 2.42 1.28
CA ASP A 95 41.96 1.26 1.75
C ASP A 95 43.27 1.08 0.94
N PHE A 96 43.20 1.25 -0.39
CA PHE A 96 44.37 1.21 -1.26
C PHE A 96 45.37 2.34 -0.98
N ASN A 97 44.90 3.58 -0.83
CA ASN A 97 45.77 4.71 -0.50
C ASN A 97 46.34 4.62 0.91
N SER A 98 45.62 4.02 1.87
CA SER A 98 46.12 3.78 3.23
C SER A 98 47.26 2.76 3.23
N SER A 99 47.14 1.69 2.45
CA SER A 99 48.20 0.68 2.33
C SER A 99 49.44 1.24 1.61
N GLU A 100 49.28 2.14 0.64
CA GLU A 100 50.40 2.82 -0.02
C GLU A 100 51.09 3.83 0.91
N ALA A 101 50.32 4.56 1.71
CA ALA A 101 50.86 5.48 2.72
C ALA A 101 51.66 4.74 3.82
N GLU A 102 51.16 3.62 4.35
CA GLU A 102 51.90 2.79 5.32
C GLU A 102 53.16 2.17 4.70
N ALA A 103 53.13 1.78 3.43
CA ALA A 103 54.30 1.23 2.74
C ALA A 103 55.39 2.28 2.44
N MET A 104 55.02 3.54 2.24
CA MET A 104 55.97 4.65 2.06
C MET A 104 56.60 5.11 3.39
N GLU A 105 55.89 4.96 4.51
CA GLU A 105 56.39 5.33 5.85
C GLU A 105 57.33 4.27 6.45
N ALA A 106 57.31 3.04 5.94
CA ALA A 106 58.18 1.93 6.35
C ALA A 106 59.55 1.87 5.62
N LEU A 107 59.87 2.86 4.78
CA LEU A 107 61.10 2.95 3.96
C LEU A 107 61.99 4.12 4.41
#